data_AF-A0A399YPG2-F1
#
_entry.id   AF-A0A399YPG2-F1
#
_cell.length_a   1.000
_cell.length_b   1.000
_cell.length_c   1.000
_cell.angle_alpha   90.00
_cell.angle_beta   90.00
_cell.angle_gamma   90.00
#
_symmetry.space_group_name_H-M   'P 1'
#
loop_
_entity.id
_entity.type
_entity.pdbx_description
1 polymer ?
#
loop_
_entity_poly.entity_id
_entity_poly.type
_entity_poly.pdbx_seq_one_letter_code
_entity_poly.pdbx_strand_id
1 'polypeptide(L)'
;GADLIRAKLAQHAPESGQATPPALIERVNAQAQGNPFYIEQLLDYIHDRDLDFRNPQQASAFELPNTLHRLVLTRLERLSQAQRLALKAASVIGRWFSFAHLCGYFPALGSPEQTRAELTLTLRSDLIALDHPDPDLTYVFKHVVTHQVAYEALTFATRAQLHEAYAQFLERHNEPERTLDLLAYHYDRSKNKAKRLEYLTRAGQAAAARFANTEAVNYLTRALALTTDAQRAERFKLLDARARVFEVQGARDAQRADLDALERLAQELDDPFKYLSVLLEQGWLAERLAEHETARALIRRVQEGLTQRALGADARAHLEIEVLLLEGAVLWQQGAAAAARPIMARALAHANARADDAEQARARGFLAQVLNELGEYDAAQTNYEQLLEYARARQDKRREWSALTTLGLIATERGDFDLGLAHYAASLDIVRAIGDRQGEGLVLSNIAQAQLEQGAYDRALELGLQARAIANAINDRRGVCRIELNLGETYRLLGQYDNAETHTADAQRRANELEDWLYQVGAMVNHAAIQLDRQAFARAQASAV
;
A
#
# COMPACT_ATOMS: atom_id res chain seq x y z
N GLY A 1 -19.31 36.39 -11.40
CA GLY A 1 -19.83 36.86 -10.10
C GLY A 1 -21.04 37.76 -10.28
N ALA A 2 -20.83 39.02 -10.65
CA ALA A 2 -21.90 40.03 -10.76
C ALA A 2 -23.05 39.67 -11.72
N ASP A 3 -22.77 39.06 -12.87
CA ASP A 3 -23.82 38.70 -13.83
C ASP A 3 -24.68 37.51 -13.37
N LEU A 4 -24.08 36.55 -12.65
CA LEU A 4 -24.81 35.46 -12.00
C LEU A 4 -25.74 36.01 -10.90
N ILE A 5 -25.26 36.96 -10.10
CA ILE A 5 -26.06 37.63 -9.06
C ILE A 5 -27.24 38.38 -9.67
N ARG A 6 -27.00 39.14 -10.75
CA ARG A 6 -28.05 39.85 -11.49
C ARG A 6 -29.08 38.90 -12.10
N ALA A 7 -28.64 37.83 -12.76
CA ALA A 7 -29.52 36.85 -13.38
C ALA A 7 -30.41 36.13 -12.37
N LYS A 8 -29.85 35.69 -11.23
CA LYS A 8 -30.61 35.05 -10.14
C LYS A 8 -31.57 36.03 -9.46
N LEU A 9 -31.15 37.24 -9.11
CA LEU A 9 -32.05 38.24 -8.49
C LEU A 9 -33.19 38.66 -9.42
N ALA A 10 -32.97 38.66 -10.74
CA ALA A 10 -34.01 38.90 -11.74
C ALA A 10 -35.04 37.75 -11.80
N GLN A 11 -34.63 36.50 -11.61
CA GLN A 11 -35.54 35.35 -11.53
C GLN A 11 -36.45 35.39 -10.30
N HIS A 12 -35.99 35.93 -9.17
CA HIS A 12 -36.77 35.95 -7.91
C HIS A 12 -37.76 37.13 -7.80
N ALA A 13 -37.68 38.15 -8.67
CA ALA A 13 -38.64 39.27 -8.66
C ALA A 13 -38.77 39.95 -10.05
N PRO A 14 -39.43 39.29 -11.01
CA PRO A 14 -39.46 39.70 -12.42
C PRO A 14 -40.32 40.95 -12.74
N GLU A 15 -41.25 41.37 -11.86
CA GLU A 15 -42.32 42.31 -12.25
C GLU A 15 -42.08 43.81 -11.98
N SER A 16 -40.94 44.25 -11.43
CA SER A 16 -40.80 45.65 -10.95
C SER A 16 -39.98 46.63 -11.80
N GLY A 17 -39.27 46.19 -12.86
CA GLY A 17 -38.50 47.09 -13.74
C GLY A 17 -37.38 47.92 -13.10
N GLN A 18 -37.12 47.80 -11.79
CA GLN A 18 -36.08 48.53 -11.07
C GLN A 18 -34.78 47.71 -10.92
N ALA A 19 -33.64 48.35 -11.18
CA ALA A 19 -32.32 47.74 -11.16
C ALA A 19 -31.87 47.34 -9.75
N THR A 20 -31.22 46.18 -9.63
CA THR A 20 -30.64 45.68 -8.37
C THR A 20 -29.57 46.64 -7.82
N PRO A 21 -29.58 47.01 -6.53
CA PRO A 21 -28.59 47.93 -5.97
C PRO A 21 -27.14 47.40 -6.12
N PRO A 22 -26.21 48.19 -6.71
CA PRO A 22 -24.81 47.79 -6.89
C PRO A 22 -24.12 47.39 -5.57
N ALA A 23 -24.42 48.10 -4.48
CA ALA A 23 -23.88 47.84 -3.16
C ALA A 23 -24.22 46.44 -2.61
N LEU A 24 -25.39 45.89 -2.95
CA LEU A 24 -25.76 44.52 -2.57
C LEU A 24 -24.96 43.49 -3.38
N ILE A 25 -24.79 43.73 -4.68
CA ILE A 25 -24.00 42.86 -5.57
C ILE A 25 -22.55 42.80 -5.08
N GLU A 26 -21.96 43.95 -4.73
CA GLU A 26 -20.61 44.03 -4.17
C GLU A 26 -20.51 43.29 -2.83
N ARG A 27 -21.45 43.49 -1.91
CA ARG A 27 -21.46 42.80 -0.61
C ARG A 27 -21.59 41.28 -0.76
N VAL A 28 -22.52 40.80 -1.58
CA VAL A 28 -22.71 39.36 -1.83
C VAL A 28 -21.47 38.77 -2.50
N ASN A 29 -20.90 39.46 -3.49
CA ASN A 29 -19.71 38.98 -4.20
C ASN A 29 -18.45 39.00 -3.32
N ALA A 30 -18.29 40.03 -2.48
CA ALA A 30 -17.20 40.15 -1.52
C ALA A 30 -17.29 39.07 -0.44
N GLN A 31 -18.50 38.82 0.08
CA GLN A 31 -18.73 37.79 1.09
C GLN A 31 -18.53 36.38 0.52
N ALA A 32 -19.00 36.15 -0.71
CA ALA A 32 -18.87 34.86 -1.37
C ALA A 32 -17.48 34.59 -1.97
N GLN A 33 -16.62 35.62 -2.07
CA GLN A 33 -15.31 35.59 -2.73
C GLN A 33 -15.39 34.94 -4.13
N GLY A 34 -16.48 35.18 -4.85
CA GLY A 34 -16.71 34.62 -6.18
C GLY A 34 -17.16 33.15 -6.24
N ASN A 35 -17.36 32.45 -5.11
CA ASN A 35 -17.88 31.08 -5.08
C ASN A 35 -19.36 31.05 -5.57
N PRO A 36 -19.67 30.44 -6.72
CA PRO A 36 -21.02 30.48 -7.30
C PRO A 36 -22.09 29.85 -6.40
N PHE A 37 -21.75 28.77 -5.68
CA PHE A 37 -22.67 28.13 -4.74
C PHE A 37 -22.92 29.02 -3.52
N TYR A 38 -21.88 29.65 -2.96
CA TYR A 38 -22.07 30.57 -1.83
C TYR A 38 -22.87 31.81 -2.22
N ILE A 39 -22.66 32.32 -3.44
CA ILE A 39 -23.51 33.36 -4.01
C ILE A 39 -24.97 32.91 -4.02
N GLU A 40 -25.27 31.73 -4.59
CA GLU A 40 -26.63 31.19 -4.65
C GLU A 40 -27.25 31.06 -3.25
N GLN A 41 -26.50 30.52 -2.28
CA GLN A 41 -26.98 30.39 -0.90
C GLN A 41 -27.26 31.74 -0.20
N LEU A 42 -26.46 32.78 -0.47
CA LEU A 42 -26.69 34.12 0.07
C LEU A 42 -27.95 34.75 -0.54
N LEU A 43 -28.19 34.52 -1.83
CA LEU A 43 -29.38 35.02 -2.52
C LEU A 43 -30.65 34.34 -2.04
N ASP A 44 -30.64 33.01 -1.89
CA ASP A 44 -31.74 32.25 -1.30
C ASP A 44 -32.05 32.73 0.13
N TYR A 45 -31.01 33.02 0.92
CA TYR A 45 -31.18 33.55 2.29
C TYR A 45 -31.84 34.93 2.34
N ILE A 46 -31.50 35.81 1.41
CA ILE A 46 -32.13 37.13 1.29
C ILE A 46 -33.60 36.97 0.90
N HIS A 47 -33.88 36.09 -0.07
CA HIS A 47 -35.22 35.83 -0.57
C HIS A 47 -36.14 35.26 0.51
N ASP A 48 -35.70 34.24 1.25
CA ASP A 48 -36.50 33.54 2.26
C ASP A 48 -36.83 34.39 3.51
N ARG A 49 -36.35 35.63 3.60
CA ARG A 49 -36.68 36.57 4.69
C ARG A 49 -37.62 37.69 4.24
N ASP A 50 -38.16 37.61 3.02
CA ASP A 50 -38.96 38.68 2.39
C ASP A 50 -38.30 40.06 2.53
N LEU A 51 -36.96 40.08 2.50
CA LEU A 51 -36.23 41.33 2.59
C LEU A 51 -36.38 42.06 1.26
N ASP A 52 -36.94 43.27 1.29
CA ASP A 52 -36.96 44.14 0.13
C ASP A 52 -35.54 44.68 -0.11
N PHE A 53 -34.76 43.88 -0.81
CA PHE A 53 -33.38 44.16 -1.17
C PHE A 53 -33.24 45.33 -2.17
N ARG A 54 -34.36 45.91 -2.65
CA ARG A 54 -34.38 47.12 -3.47
C ARG A 54 -34.43 48.39 -2.64
N ASN A 55 -34.81 48.31 -1.36
CA ASN A 55 -34.74 49.45 -0.44
C ASN A 55 -33.29 49.60 0.08
N PRO A 56 -32.56 50.69 -0.24
CA PRO A 56 -31.16 50.88 0.16
C PRO A 56 -30.93 50.86 1.67
N GLN A 57 -31.93 51.30 2.46
CA GLN A 57 -31.85 51.35 3.93
C GLN A 57 -32.06 49.97 4.55
N GLN A 58 -32.97 49.15 4.02
CA GLN A 58 -33.12 47.76 4.44
C GLN A 58 -31.95 46.90 3.95
N ALA A 59 -31.51 47.11 2.71
CA ALA A 59 -30.39 46.40 2.10
C ALA A 59 -29.09 46.55 2.90
N SER A 60 -28.85 47.71 3.50
CA SER A 60 -27.68 47.99 4.34
C SER A 60 -27.85 47.57 5.82
N ALA A 61 -29.09 47.42 6.31
CA ALA A 61 -29.38 47.10 7.71
C ALA A 61 -29.25 45.61 8.08
N PHE A 62 -29.36 44.69 7.12
CA PHE A 62 -29.26 43.25 7.43
C PHE A 62 -27.83 42.71 7.33
N GLU A 63 -27.46 41.86 8.28
CA GLU A 63 -26.18 41.14 8.27
C GLU A 63 -26.27 39.90 7.37
N LEU A 64 -25.37 39.83 6.40
CA LEU A 64 -25.17 38.62 5.59
C LEU A 64 -24.40 37.59 6.42
N PRO A 65 -24.83 36.31 6.45
CA PRO A 65 -24.10 35.26 7.11
C PRO A 65 -22.67 35.15 6.59
N ASN A 66 -21.74 35.15 7.53
CA ASN A 66 -20.30 35.21 7.25
C ASN A 66 -19.68 33.88 6.79
N THR A 67 -20.44 32.78 6.83
CA THR A 67 -20.00 31.48 6.32
C THR A 67 -21.11 30.73 5.58
N LEU A 68 -20.72 30.02 4.53
CA LEU A 68 -21.58 29.08 3.80
C LEU A 68 -22.18 28.00 4.71
N HIS A 69 -21.42 27.54 5.70
CA HIS A 69 -21.86 26.55 6.68
C HIS A 69 -23.11 27.04 7.45
N ARG A 70 -23.11 28.29 7.91
CA ARG A 70 -24.24 28.87 8.65
C ARG A 70 -25.50 29.00 7.79
N LEU A 71 -25.35 29.34 6.50
CA LEU A 71 -26.48 29.39 5.56
C LEU A 71 -27.15 28.05 5.38
N VAL A 72 -26.33 27.02 5.11
CA VAL A 72 -26.82 25.66 4.93
C VAL A 72 -27.46 25.13 6.21
N LEU A 73 -26.89 25.46 7.39
CA LEU A 73 -27.49 25.12 8.68
C LEU A 73 -28.86 25.78 8.86
N THR A 74 -29.00 27.07 8.54
CA THR A 74 -30.30 27.78 8.62
C THR A 74 -31.34 27.16 7.68
N ARG A 75 -30.95 26.76 6.46
CA ARG A 75 -31.86 26.06 5.53
C ARG A 75 -32.28 24.70 6.07
N LEU A 76 -31.34 23.93 6.62
CA LEU A 76 -31.63 22.66 7.28
C LEU A 76 -32.60 22.86 8.45
N GLU A 77 -32.45 23.91 9.26
CA GLU A 77 -33.31 24.20 10.42
C GLU A 77 -34.76 24.54 10.05
N ARG A 78 -35.03 25.06 8.84
CA ARG A 78 -36.38 25.35 8.33
C ARG A 78 -37.15 24.11 7.91
N LEU A 79 -36.47 22.98 7.67
CA LEU A 79 -37.12 21.73 7.29
C LEU A 79 -37.94 21.16 8.45
N SER A 80 -38.95 20.36 8.10
CA SER A 80 -39.74 19.61 9.09
C SER A 80 -38.85 18.70 9.94
N GLN A 81 -39.33 18.31 11.13
CA GLN A 81 -38.57 17.40 11.98
C GLN A 81 -38.25 16.07 11.27
N ALA A 82 -39.21 15.54 10.49
CA ALA A 82 -39.02 14.31 9.73
C ALA A 82 -37.97 14.47 8.62
N GLN A 83 -38.00 15.58 7.88
CA GLN A 83 -37.04 15.89 6.81
C GLN A 83 -35.62 16.04 7.36
N ARG A 84 -35.46 16.79 8.47
CA ARG A 84 -34.17 16.93 9.15
C ARG A 84 -33.64 15.59 9.61
N LEU A 85 -34.50 14.74 10.17
CA LEU A 85 -34.13 13.41 10.63
C LEU A 85 -33.69 12.52 9.47
N ALA A 86 -34.42 12.53 8.35
CA ALA A 86 -34.09 11.80 7.14
C ALA A 86 -32.73 12.23 6.56
N LEU A 87 -32.46 13.54 6.45
CA LEU A 87 -31.18 14.04 5.95
C LEU A 87 -30.01 13.73 6.90
N LYS A 88 -30.23 13.83 8.21
CA LYS A 88 -29.21 13.44 9.21
C LYS A 88 -28.89 11.95 9.11
N ALA A 89 -29.90 11.09 9.00
CA ALA A 89 -29.71 9.67 8.76
C ALA A 89 -28.96 9.43 7.43
N ALA A 90 -29.48 9.92 6.31
CA ALA A 90 -28.85 9.79 4.99
C ALA A 90 -27.38 10.25 4.96
N SER A 91 -27.02 11.29 5.72
CA SER A 91 -25.64 11.78 5.78
C SER A 91 -24.63 10.75 6.35
N VAL A 92 -25.10 9.76 7.13
CA VAL A 92 -24.30 8.66 7.66
C VAL A 92 -24.00 7.62 6.58
N ILE A 93 -24.93 7.38 5.65
CA ILE A 93 -24.73 6.49 4.50
C ILE A 93 -23.62 7.07 3.60
N GLY A 94 -23.75 8.34 3.24
CA GLY A 94 -22.79 9.03 2.38
C GLY A 94 -23.41 10.22 1.64
N ARG A 95 -22.64 10.81 0.72
CA ARG A 95 -23.14 11.87 -0.16
C ARG A 95 -24.21 11.35 -1.13
N TRP A 96 -24.09 10.10 -1.55
CA TRP A 96 -25.12 9.35 -2.25
C TRP A 96 -25.75 8.36 -1.29
N PHE A 97 -27.07 8.24 -1.33
CA PHE A 97 -27.79 7.30 -0.48
C PHE A 97 -28.97 6.67 -1.21
N SER A 98 -29.08 5.35 -1.09
CA SER A 98 -30.22 4.58 -1.58
C SER A 98 -31.41 4.76 -0.65
N PHE A 99 -32.60 4.91 -1.24
CA PHE A 99 -33.87 4.93 -0.52
C PHE A 99 -34.09 3.64 0.27
N ALA A 100 -33.83 2.48 -0.36
CA ALA A 100 -33.97 1.17 0.28
C ALA A 100 -33.06 1.03 1.49
N HIS A 101 -31.81 1.51 1.39
CA HIS A 101 -30.88 1.52 2.50
C HIS A 101 -31.40 2.41 3.63
N LEU A 102 -31.75 3.67 3.34
CA LEU A 102 -32.23 4.64 4.33
C LEU A 102 -33.42 4.11 5.14
N CYS A 103 -34.43 3.58 4.46
CA CYS A 103 -35.60 2.99 5.10
C CYS A 103 -35.25 1.71 5.89
N GLY A 104 -34.36 0.87 5.35
CA GLY A 104 -33.99 -0.41 5.94
C GLY A 104 -33.16 -0.29 7.22
N TYR A 105 -32.21 0.64 7.28
CA TYR A 105 -31.33 0.79 8.45
C TYR A 105 -31.91 1.73 9.52
N PHE A 106 -32.78 2.66 9.13
CA PHE A 106 -33.35 3.65 10.04
C PHE A 106 -34.89 3.69 9.97
N PRO A 107 -35.57 2.63 10.46
CA PRO A 107 -37.03 2.49 10.38
C PRO A 107 -37.80 3.54 11.22
N ALA A 108 -37.12 4.32 12.06
CA ALA A 108 -37.72 5.41 12.84
C ALA A 108 -38.26 6.56 11.96
N LEU A 109 -38.00 6.57 10.65
CA LEU A 109 -38.57 7.53 9.70
C LEU A 109 -40.05 7.30 9.39
N GLY A 110 -40.61 6.16 9.78
CA GLY A 110 -42.00 5.78 9.49
C GLY A 110 -42.10 4.82 8.31
N SER A 111 -43.27 4.76 7.67
CA SER A 111 -43.46 3.87 6.52
C SER A 111 -42.62 4.33 5.31
N PRO A 112 -42.24 3.42 4.38
CA PRO A 112 -41.55 3.80 3.16
C PRO A 112 -42.32 4.88 2.38
N GLU A 113 -43.65 4.81 2.31
CA GLU A 113 -44.48 5.81 1.63
C GLU A 113 -44.37 7.19 2.27
N GLN A 114 -44.41 7.26 3.61
CA GLN A 114 -44.22 8.50 4.35
C GLN A 114 -42.82 9.09 4.13
N THR A 115 -41.79 8.23 4.20
CA THR A 115 -40.40 8.66 3.96
C THR A 115 -40.21 9.17 2.53
N ARG A 116 -40.82 8.51 1.55
CA ARG A 116 -40.80 8.95 0.13
C ARG A 116 -41.49 10.30 -0.03
N ALA A 117 -42.62 10.52 0.63
CA ALA A 117 -43.32 11.79 0.60
C ALA A 117 -42.46 12.92 1.20
N GLU A 118 -41.83 12.71 2.36
CA GLU A 118 -40.95 13.70 2.99
C GLU A 118 -39.70 14.00 2.17
N LEU A 119 -39.07 12.99 1.55
CA LEU A 119 -37.94 13.21 0.64
C LEU A 119 -38.38 13.97 -0.62
N THR A 120 -39.58 13.70 -1.15
CA THR A 120 -40.14 14.43 -2.29
C THR A 120 -40.36 15.91 -1.96
N LEU A 121 -40.82 16.21 -0.74
CA LEU A 121 -40.90 17.59 -0.25
C LEU A 121 -39.51 18.21 -0.08
N THR A 122 -38.54 17.43 0.40
CA THR A 122 -37.16 17.90 0.59
C THR A 122 -36.46 18.24 -0.73
N LEU A 123 -36.79 17.55 -1.84
CA LEU A 123 -36.28 17.91 -3.18
C LEU A 123 -36.60 19.37 -3.55
N ARG A 124 -37.73 19.93 -3.07
CA ARG A 124 -38.10 21.34 -3.32
C ARG A 124 -37.21 22.34 -2.60
N SER A 125 -36.51 21.90 -1.55
CA SER A 125 -35.59 22.74 -0.78
C SER A 125 -34.20 22.85 -1.41
N ASP A 126 -33.94 22.16 -2.53
CA ASP A 126 -32.67 22.16 -3.27
C ASP A 126 -31.44 21.69 -2.48
N LEU A 127 -31.66 21.06 -1.33
CA LEU A 127 -30.60 20.47 -0.48
C LEU A 127 -30.16 19.09 -0.99
N ILE A 128 -31.09 18.35 -1.61
CA ILE A 128 -30.86 17.05 -2.24
C ILE A 128 -31.44 17.04 -3.64
N ALA A 129 -30.92 16.15 -4.48
CA ALA A 129 -31.44 15.88 -5.82
C ALA A 129 -31.68 14.37 -6.01
N LEU A 130 -32.54 14.04 -6.96
CA LEU A 130 -32.71 12.66 -7.42
C LEU A 130 -31.59 12.34 -8.42
N ASP A 131 -30.84 11.28 -8.14
CA ASP A 131 -29.71 10.84 -8.96
C ASP A 131 -30.13 9.70 -9.90
N HIS A 132 -30.75 8.66 -9.35
CA HIS A 132 -31.33 7.55 -10.13
C HIS A 132 -32.81 7.36 -9.75
N PRO A 133 -33.71 7.26 -10.76
CA PRO A 133 -35.13 6.98 -10.50
C PRO A 133 -35.38 5.50 -10.16
N ASP A 134 -36.64 5.16 -9.90
CA ASP A 134 -37.14 3.79 -9.71
C ASP A 134 -36.64 2.85 -10.85
N PRO A 135 -36.19 1.61 -10.56
CA PRO A 135 -36.27 0.88 -9.28
C PRO A 135 -35.13 1.15 -8.28
N ASP A 136 -33.99 1.68 -8.73
CA ASP A 136 -32.81 1.92 -7.89
C ASP A 136 -32.81 3.34 -7.32
N LEU A 137 -33.88 3.68 -6.62
CA LEU A 137 -34.16 5.03 -6.15
C LEU A 137 -33.03 5.57 -5.27
N THR A 138 -32.22 6.47 -5.85
CA THR A 138 -30.99 7.00 -5.23
C THR A 138 -31.03 8.52 -5.23
N TYR A 139 -30.66 9.10 -4.09
CA TYR A 139 -30.59 10.54 -3.89
C TYR A 139 -29.14 10.97 -3.65
N VAL A 140 -28.87 12.24 -3.93
CA VAL A 140 -27.56 12.85 -3.71
C VAL A 140 -27.73 14.17 -2.96
N PHE A 141 -26.85 14.45 -1.99
CA PHE A 141 -26.69 15.81 -1.46
C PHE A 141 -26.10 16.68 -2.57
N LYS A 142 -26.87 17.69 -3.01
CA LYS A 142 -26.53 18.53 -4.17
C LYS A 142 -25.13 19.14 -4.03
N HIS A 143 -24.77 19.51 -2.80
CA HIS A 143 -23.46 20.05 -2.46
C HIS A 143 -22.80 19.28 -1.30
N VAL A 144 -21.47 19.13 -1.36
CA VAL A 144 -20.66 18.49 -0.31
C VAL A 144 -20.87 19.17 1.04
N VAL A 145 -21.01 20.50 1.06
CA VAL A 145 -21.25 21.27 2.30
C VAL A 145 -22.60 20.90 2.91
N THR A 146 -23.64 20.61 2.11
CA THR A 146 -24.94 20.16 2.63
C THR A 146 -24.85 18.83 3.34
N HIS A 147 -24.14 17.87 2.75
CA HIS A 147 -23.83 16.59 3.39
C HIS A 147 -23.06 16.81 4.70
N GLN A 148 -22.00 17.62 4.67
CA GLN A 148 -21.17 17.90 5.85
C GLN A 148 -21.97 18.55 6.97
N VAL A 149 -22.77 19.59 6.70
CA VAL A 149 -23.58 20.27 7.73
C VAL A 149 -24.62 19.31 8.33
N ALA A 150 -25.28 18.49 7.50
CA ALA A 150 -26.24 17.49 7.99
C ALA A 150 -25.57 16.45 8.89
N TYR A 151 -24.39 15.97 8.49
CA TYR A 151 -23.58 15.02 9.26
C TYR A 151 -23.05 15.66 10.55
N GLU A 152 -22.60 16.91 10.48
CA GLU A 152 -22.03 17.64 11.60
C GLU A 152 -23.08 18.07 12.64
N ALA A 153 -24.35 18.20 12.22
CA ALA A 153 -25.47 18.48 13.10
C ALA A 153 -25.89 17.29 13.99
N LEU A 154 -25.27 16.12 13.83
CA LEU A 154 -25.44 14.98 14.74
C LEU A 154 -24.45 15.08 15.91
N THR A 155 -24.89 14.76 17.12
CA THR A 155 -23.96 14.61 18.26
C THR A 155 -23.04 13.42 18.04
N PHE A 156 -21.87 13.40 18.70
CA PHE A 156 -20.96 12.25 18.64
C PHE A 156 -21.65 10.93 19.01
N ALA A 157 -22.50 10.92 20.04
CA ALA A 157 -23.22 9.73 20.47
C ALA A 157 -24.21 9.24 19.41
N THR A 158 -24.99 10.15 18.81
CA THR A 158 -25.95 9.81 17.75
C THR A 158 -25.25 9.35 16.48
N ARG A 159 -24.13 9.99 16.07
CA ARG A 159 -23.35 9.53 14.92
C ARG A 159 -22.88 8.10 15.12
N ALA A 160 -22.29 7.80 16.27
CA ALA A 160 -21.79 6.46 16.56
C ALA A 160 -22.91 5.39 16.52
N GLN A 161 -24.09 5.71 17.07
CA GLN A 161 -25.26 4.83 17.02
C GLN A 161 -25.75 4.60 15.58
N LEU A 162 -25.85 5.66 14.77
CA LEU A 162 -26.30 5.54 13.39
C LEU A 162 -25.29 4.80 12.50
N HIS A 163 -23.99 5.02 12.71
CA HIS A 163 -22.94 4.25 12.03
C HIS A 163 -23.04 2.76 12.38
N GLU A 164 -23.27 2.42 13.65
CA GLU A 164 -23.47 1.04 14.07
C GLU A 164 -24.72 0.42 13.44
N ALA A 165 -25.85 1.13 13.46
CA ALA A 165 -27.11 0.67 12.87
C ALA A 165 -26.97 0.41 11.36
N TYR A 166 -26.27 1.30 10.65
CA TYR A 166 -26.04 1.12 9.22
C TYR A 166 -25.07 -0.04 8.94
N ALA A 167 -24.02 -0.21 9.74
CA ALA A 167 -23.12 -1.35 9.63
C ALA A 167 -23.85 -2.69 9.86
N GLN A 168 -24.71 -2.77 10.88
CA GLN A 168 -25.54 -3.94 11.15
C GLN A 168 -26.56 -4.21 10.03
N PHE A 169 -27.03 -3.16 9.35
CA PHE A 169 -27.88 -3.32 8.17
C PHE A 169 -27.09 -3.93 7.01
N LEU A 170 -25.91 -3.39 6.71
CA LEU A 170 -25.01 -3.92 5.67
C LEU A 170 -24.62 -5.38 5.94
N GLU A 171 -24.27 -5.72 7.17
CA GLU A 171 -23.91 -7.08 7.58
C GLU A 171 -25.04 -8.10 7.37
N ARG A 172 -26.31 -7.67 7.47
CA ARG A 172 -27.48 -8.55 7.30
C ARG A 172 -27.94 -8.70 5.84
N HIS A 173 -27.70 -7.70 5.00
CA HIS A 173 -28.31 -7.61 3.66
C HIS A 173 -27.30 -7.76 2.52
N ASN A 174 -26.00 -7.62 2.80
CA ASN A 174 -24.93 -7.81 1.82
C ASN A 174 -24.03 -8.99 2.19
N GLU A 175 -23.26 -9.49 1.23
CA GLU A 175 -22.12 -10.37 1.51
C GLU A 175 -21.03 -9.56 2.25
N PRO A 176 -20.74 -9.84 3.53
CA PRO A 176 -19.78 -9.05 4.32
C PRO A 176 -18.40 -9.00 3.67
N GLU A 177 -17.99 -10.08 2.99
CA GLU A 177 -16.71 -10.22 2.31
C GLU A 177 -16.55 -9.21 1.16
N ARG A 178 -17.64 -8.85 0.47
CA ARG A 178 -17.63 -7.87 -0.62
C ARG A 178 -17.67 -6.42 -0.12
N THR A 179 -17.96 -6.21 1.16
CA THR A 179 -18.19 -4.88 1.74
C THR A 179 -17.31 -4.60 2.96
N LEU A 180 -16.21 -5.35 3.14
CA LEU A 180 -15.31 -5.24 4.29
C LEU A 180 -14.81 -3.82 4.54
N ASP A 181 -14.39 -3.09 3.50
CA ASP A 181 -13.89 -1.72 3.63
C ASP A 181 -14.98 -0.77 4.17
N LEU A 182 -16.23 -0.97 3.74
CA LEU A 182 -17.39 -0.19 4.19
C LEU A 182 -17.80 -0.56 5.62
N LEU A 183 -17.86 -1.86 5.94
CA LEU A 183 -18.15 -2.34 7.30
C LEU A 183 -17.10 -1.84 8.29
N ALA A 184 -15.80 -1.93 7.94
CA ALA A 184 -14.72 -1.39 8.72
C ALA A 184 -14.85 0.14 8.91
N TYR A 185 -15.23 0.88 7.86
CA TYR A 185 -15.47 2.32 7.94
C TYR A 185 -16.56 2.70 8.94
N HIS A 186 -17.72 2.01 8.92
CA HIS A 186 -18.84 2.32 9.81
C HIS A 186 -18.61 1.82 11.24
N TYR A 187 -18.11 0.58 11.42
CA TYR A 187 -17.82 0.09 12.78
C TYR A 187 -16.69 0.86 13.46
N ASP A 188 -15.71 1.38 12.73
CA ASP A 188 -14.66 2.25 13.30
C ASP A 188 -15.19 3.57 13.89
N ARG A 189 -16.33 4.05 13.39
CA ARG A 189 -17.03 5.24 13.91
C ARG A 189 -18.10 4.90 14.96
N SER A 190 -18.30 3.62 15.26
CA SER A 190 -19.23 3.15 16.29
C SER A 190 -18.56 3.10 17.68
N LYS A 191 -19.36 2.87 18.71
CA LYS A 191 -18.86 2.55 20.07
C LYS A 191 -18.62 1.05 20.27
N ASN A 192 -18.97 0.21 19.29
CA ASN A 192 -18.85 -1.24 19.36
C ASN A 192 -17.41 -1.68 19.11
N LYS A 193 -16.61 -1.73 20.17
CA LYS A 193 -15.18 -2.10 20.10
C LYS A 193 -14.95 -3.50 19.52
N ALA A 194 -15.83 -4.45 19.81
CA ALA A 194 -15.71 -5.82 19.33
C ALA A 194 -15.85 -5.89 17.81
N LYS A 195 -16.94 -5.34 17.26
CA LYS A 195 -17.16 -5.30 15.81
C LYS A 195 -16.14 -4.41 15.09
N ARG A 196 -15.72 -3.33 15.73
CA ARG A 196 -14.63 -2.49 15.22
C ARG A 196 -13.33 -3.29 15.04
N LEU A 197 -12.91 -4.03 16.06
CA LEU A 197 -11.72 -4.89 15.98
C LEU A 197 -11.90 -5.95 14.89
N GLU A 198 -13.01 -6.68 14.90
CA GLU A 198 -13.32 -7.74 13.92
C GLU A 198 -13.18 -7.25 12.48
N TYR A 199 -13.87 -6.17 12.12
CA TYR A 199 -13.92 -5.70 10.74
C TYR A 199 -12.66 -4.96 10.31
N LEU A 200 -11.94 -4.27 11.22
CA LEU A 200 -10.61 -3.75 10.90
C LEU A 200 -9.61 -4.88 10.62
N THR A 201 -9.63 -5.96 11.42
CA THR A 201 -8.78 -7.13 11.20
C THR A 201 -9.09 -7.77 9.84
N ARG A 202 -10.36 -8.06 9.54
CA ARG A 202 -10.78 -8.68 8.29
C ARG A 202 -10.46 -7.81 7.07
N ALA A 203 -10.76 -6.50 7.13
CA ALA A 203 -10.42 -5.57 6.06
C ALA A 203 -8.90 -5.45 5.86
N GLY A 204 -8.12 -5.42 6.93
CA GLY A 204 -6.65 -5.41 6.88
C GLY A 204 -6.08 -6.66 6.22
N GLN A 205 -6.59 -7.84 6.57
CA GLN A 205 -6.18 -9.11 5.96
C GLN A 205 -6.58 -9.21 4.48
N ALA A 206 -7.81 -8.79 4.14
CA ALA A 206 -8.27 -8.77 2.76
C ALA A 206 -7.46 -7.77 1.92
N ALA A 207 -7.15 -6.59 2.47
CA ALA A 207 -6.29 -5.60 1.86
C ALA A 207 -4.88 -6.16 1.61
N ALA A 208 -4.30 -6.87 2.59
CA ALA A 208 -3.00 -7.52 2.43
C ALA A 208 -3.03 -8.60 1.34
N ALA A 209 -4.07 -9.43 1.29
CA ALA A 209 -4.22 -10.49 0.29
C ALA A 209 -4.33 -9.95 -1.15
N ARG A 210 -4.88 -8.74 -1.34
CA ARG A 210 -4.94 -8.04 -2.63
C ARG A 210 -3.76 -7.09 -2.87
N PHE A 211 -2.74 -7.11 -2.01
CA PHE A 211 -1.57 -6.22 -2.05
C PHE A 211 -1.88 -4.72 -1.96
N ALA A 212 -3.04 -4.35 -1.39
CA ALA A 212 -3.34 -2.98 -0.98
C ALA A 212 -2.60 -2.65 0.33
N ASN A 213 -1.28 -2.61 0.24
CA ASN A 213 -0.36 -2.66 1.38
C ASN A 213 -0.53 -1.47 2.34
N THR A 214 -0.75 -0.26 1.82
CA THR A 214 -0.93 0.95 2.64
C THR A 214 -2.21 0.89 3.47
N GLU A 215 -3.30 0.43 2.86
CA GLU A 215 -4.60 0.23 3.47
C GLU A 215 -4.55 -0.90 4.50
N ALA A 216 -3.86 -2.01 4.17
CA ALA A 216 -3.63 -3.11 5.08
C ALA A 216 -2.92 -2.64 6.36
N VAL A 217 -1.80 -1.91 6.23
CA VAL A 217 -1.09 -1.33 7.38
C VAL A 217 -2.00 -0.40 8.19
N ASN A 218 -2.80 0.45 7.53
CA ASN A 218 -3.73 1.36 8.20
C ASN A 218 -4.75 0.59 9.06
N TYR A 219 -5.44 -0.39 8.47
CA TYR A 219 -6.44 -1.21 9.15
C TYR A 219 -5.84 -2.01 10.30
N LEU A 220 -4.73 -2.73 10.05
CA LEU A 220 -4.06 -3.55 11.07
C LEU A 220 -3.51 -2.69 12.23
N THR A 221 -3.00 -1.50 11.95
CA THR A 221 -2.53 -0.57 12.99
C THR A 221 -3.67 -0.09 13.87
N ARG A 222 -4.83 0.25 13.28
CA ARG A 222 -6.02 0.64 14.04
C ARG A 222 -6.62 -0.53 14.82
N ALA A 223 -6.59 -1.75 14.27
CA ALA A 223 -6.98 -2.96 14.98
C ALA A 223 -6.07 -3.21 16.20
N LEU A 224 -4.75 -3.09 16.03
CA LEU A 224 -3.78 -3.23 17.12
C LEU A 224 -4.02 -2.25 18.27
N ALA A 225 -4.35 -0.99 17.95
CA ALA A 225 -4.65 0.04 18.94
C ALA A 225 -5.90 -0.27 19.79
N LEU A 226 -6.75 -1.21 19.37
CA LEU A 226 -7.95 -1.63 20.11
C LEU A 226 -7.71 -2.84 21.01
N THR A 227 -6.60 -3.54 20.81
CA THR A 227 -6.24 -4.71 21.61
C THR A 227 -5.56 -4.30 22.91
N THR A 228 -5.84 -5.03 23.99
CA THR A 228 -5.15 -4.89 25.27
C THR A 228 -4.05 -5.94 25.43
N ASP A 229 -3.16 -5.75 26.41
CA ASP A 229 -2.10 -6.71 26.72
C ASP A 229 -2.64 -8.09 27.13
N ALA A 230 -3.89 -8.16 27.60
CA ALA A 230 -4.56 -9.44 27.88
C ALA A 230 -4.90 -10.23 26.61
N GLN A 231 -5.02 -9.58 25.45
CA GLN A 231 -5.39 -10.18 24.17
C GLN A 231 -4.17 -10.60 23.34
N ARG A 232 -3.20 -11.26 24.00
CA ARG A 232 -1.88 -11.62 23.43
C ARG A 232 -1.97 -12.38 22.10
N ALA A 233 -2.85 -13.37 22.01
CA ALA A 233 -2.99 -14.19 20.80
C ALA A 233 -3.53 -13.38 19.60
N GLU A 234 -4.44 -12.45 19.84
CA GLU A 234 -4.97 -11.57 18.79
C GLU A 234 -3.93 -10.53 18.36
N ARG A 235 -3.20 -9.97 19.32
CA ARG A 235 -2.05 -9.08 19.06
C ARG A 235 -1.00 -9.76 18.21
N PHE A 236 -0.68 -11.00 18.51
CA PHE A 236 0.28 -11.80 17.73
C PHE A 236 -0.18 -11.91 16.27
N LYS A 237 -1.43 -12.30 16.01
CA LYS A 237 -1.96 -12.42 14.63
C LYS A 237 -1.89 -11.10 13.86
N LEU A 238 -2.24 -10.00 14.50
CA LEU A 238 -2.25 -8.69 13.88
C LEU A 238 -0.84 -8.17 13.56
N LEU A 239 0.11 -8.36 14.49
CA LEU A 239 1.51 -8.01 14.28
C LEU A 239 2.13 -8.89 13.17
N ASP A 240 1.86 -10.19 13.16
CA ASP A 240 2.35 -11.12 12.13
C ASP A 240 1.85 -10.69 10.73
N ALA A 241 0.55 -10.42 10.61
CA ALA A 241 -0.03 -9.92 9.36
C ALA A 241 0.63 -8.59 8.91
N ARG A 242 0.87 -7.66 9.84
CA ARG A 242 1.45 -6.35 9.51
C ARG A 242 2.94 -6.44 9.17
N ALA A 243 3.70 -7.29 9.87
CA ALA A 243 5.11 -7.55 9.59
C ALA A 243 5.32 -8.10 8.17
N ARG A 244 4.43 -9.00 7.70
CA ARG A 244 4.46 -9.50 6.31
C ARG A 244 4.17 -8.40 5.28
N VAL A 245 3.26 -7.47 5.58
CA VAL A 245 3.02 -6.32 4.69
C VAL A 245 4.22 -5.37 4.66
N PHE A 246 4.84 -5.11 5.81
CA PHE A 246 6.07 -4.31 5.88
C PHE A 246 7.24 -4.97 5.15
N GLU A 247 7.32 -6.31 5.13
CA GLU A 247 8.29 -7.04 4.34
C GLU A 247 8.19 -6.68 2.85
N VAL A 248 6.97 -6.74 2.29
CA VAL A 248 6.67 -6.43 0.87
C VAL A 248 6.97 -4.96 0.56
N GLN A 249 6.56 -4.05 1.44
CA GLN A 249 6.82 -2.61 1.26
C GLN A 249 8.30 -2.24 1.41
N GLY A 250 9.15 -3.11 1.95
CA GLY A 250 10.52 -2.76 2.30
C GLY A 250 10.64 -1.86 3.53
N ALA A 251 9.62 -1.82 4.41
CA ALA A 251 9.60 -0.99 5.62
C ALA A 251 10.36 -1.68 6.77
N ARG A 252 11.70 -1.75 6.66
CA ARG A 252 12.56 -2.59 7.51
C ARG A 252 12.51 -2.28 9.00
N ASP A 253 12.50 -1.01 9.39
CA ASP A 253 12.45 -0.64 10.81
C ASP A 253 11.10 -1.00 11.45
N ALA A 254 10.00 -0.77 10.72
CA ALA A 254 8.67 -1.12 11.17
C ALA A 254 8.47 -2.65 11.22
N GLN A 255 9.02 -3.38 10.23
CA GLN A 255 9.05 -4.84 10.24
C GLN A 255 9.81 -5.37 11.46
N ARG A 256 11.01 -4.83 11.75
CA ARG A 256 11.81 -5.23 12.91
C ARG A 256 11.06 -5.00 14.22
N ALA A 257 10.46 -3.83 14.38
CA ALA A 257 9.68 -3.50 15.58
C ALA A 257 8.51 -4.48 15.81
N ASP A 258 7.82 -4.89 14.74
CA ASP A 258 6.74 -5.88 14.85
C ASP A 258 7.29 -7.27 15.18
N LEU A 259 8.41 -7.69 14.59
CA LEU A 259 9.07 -8.97 14.90
C LEU A 259 9.56 -9.05 16.35
N ASP A 260 10.14 -7.96 16.89
CA ASP A 260 10.58 -7.90 18.29
C ASP A 260 9.40 -7.92 19.27
N ALA A 261 8.24 -7.37 18.88
CA ALA A 261 7.01 -7.51 19.64
C ALA A 261 6.43 -8.93 19.56
N LEU A 262 6.50 -9.57 18.40
CA LEU A 262 6.07 -10.95 18.18
C LEU A 262 6.89 -11.95 19.00
N GLU A 263 8.20 -11.75 19.09
CA GLU A 263 9.09 -12.63 19.86
C GLU A 263 8.69 -12.63 21.35
N ARG A 264 8.49 -11.44 21.93
CA ARG A 264 8.01 -11.29 23.31
C ARG A 264 6.64 -11.93 23.52
N LEU A 265 5.70 -11.69 22.60
CA LEU A 265 4.37 -12.29 22.70
C LEU A 265 4.40 -13.82 22.57
N ALA A 266 5.25 -14.39 21.72
CA ALA A 266 5.40 -15.83 21.59
C ALA A 266 5.94 -16.47 22.87
N GLN A 267 6.88 -15.79 23.55
CA GLN A 267 7.37 -16.22 24.86
C GLN A 267 6.27 -16.14 25.93
N GLU A 268 5.50 -15.04 25.98
CA GLU A 268 4.40 -14.87 26.93
C GLU A 268 3.24 -15.85 26.70
N LEU A 269 3.04 -16.30 25.46
CA LEU A 269 2.07 -17.32 25.08
C LEU A 269 2.55 -18.75 25.37
N ASP A 270 3.83 -18.91 25.72
CA ASP A 270 4.52 -20.20 25.86
C ASP A 270 4.26 -21.14 24.67
N ASP A 271 4.39 -20.58 23.45
CA ASP A 271 4.19 -21.32 22.20
C ASP A 271 5.54 -21.51 21.48
N PRO A 272 6.20 -22.67 21.64
CA PRO A 272 7.48 -22.96 21.02
C PRO A 272 7.50 -22.78 19.51
N PHE A 273 6.42 -23.15 18.83
CA PHE A 273 6.37 -23.05 17.37
C PHE A 273 6.38 -21.59 16.94
N LYS A 274 5.48 -20.77 17.50
CA LYS A 274 5.45 -19.32 17.21
C LYS A 274 6.78 -18.64 17.53
N TYR A 275 7.39 -18.98 18.66
CA TYR A 275 8.66 -18.40 19.06
C TYR A 275 9.74 -18.69 18.02
N LEU A 276 9.89 -19.95 17.61
CA LEU A 276 10.89 -20.36 16.62
C LEU A 276 10.60 -19.81 15.21
N SER A 277 9.34 -19.75 14.79
CA SER A 277 8.95 -19.10 13.55
C SER A 277 9.33 -17.62 13.52
N VAL A 278 9.13 -16.89 14.63
CA VAL A 278 9.50 -15.47 14.69
C VAL A 278 11.02 -15.29 14.65
N LEU A 279 11.79 -16.16 15.31
CA LEU A 279 13.26 -16.11 15.20
C LEU A 279 13.74 -16.36 13.77
N LEU A 280 13.08 -17.26 13.02
CA LEU A 280 13.36 -17.48 11.60
C LEU A 280 13.05 -16.24 10.78
N GLU A 281 11.92 -15.58 11.01
CA GLU A 281 11.56 -14.32 10.31
C GLU A 281 12.52 -13.17 10.63
N GLN A 282 12.96 -13.04 11.89
CA GLN A 282 14.05 -12.13 12.26
C GLN A 282 15.35 -12.50 11.55
N GLY A 283 15.63 -13.80 11.39
CA GLY A 283 16.79 -14.32 10.68
C GLY A 283 16.78 -13.97 9.19
N TRP A 284 15.63 -14.12 8.53
CA TRP A 284 15.43 -13.69 7.15
C TRP A 284 15.51 -12.16 6.99
N LEU A 285 15.05 -11.38 7.98
CA LEU A 285 15.27 -9.94 7.97
C LEU A 285 16.76 -9.58 8.10
N ALA A 286 17.48 -10.26 9.00
CA ALA A 286 18.92 -10.09 9.16
C ALA A 286 19.68 -10.47 7.88
N GLU A 287 19.31 -11.56 7.21
CA GLU A 287 19.87 -11.98 5.91
C GLU A 287 19.64 -10.90 4.84
N ARG A 288 18.42 -10.35 4.74
CA ARG A 288 18.09 -9.27 3.78
C ARG A 288 18.86 -7.97 4.05
N LEU A 289 19.24 -7.72 5.30
CA LEU A 289 20.01 -6.55 5.72
C LEU A 289 21.52 -6.79 5.75
N ALA A 290 21.97 -7.99 5.36
CA ALA A 290 23.36 -8.44 5.44
C ALA A 290 23.94 -8.39 6.88
N GLU A 291 23.09 -8.60 7.89
CA GLU A 291 23.47 -8.72 9.31
C GLU A 291 23.86 -10.17 9.64
N HIS A 292 24.94 -10.66 9.02
CA HIS A 292 25.29 -12.08 9.03
C HIS A 292 25.49 -12.68 10.42
N GLU A 293 26.14 -11.96 11.34
CA GLU A 293 26.34 -12.44 12.72
C GLU A 293 25.02 -12.54 13.49
N THR A 294 24.11 -11.58 13.27
CA THR A 294 22.75 -11.63 13.82
C THR A 294 21.99 -12.84 13.28
N ALA A 295 22.05 -13.08 11.95
CA ALA A 295 21.41 -14.23 11.32
C ALA A 295 21.96 -15.56 11.87
N ARG A 296 23.29 -15.70 12.00
CA ARG A 296 23.95 -16.87 12.59
C ARG A 296 23.54 -17.09 14.06
N ALA A 297 23.44 -16.03 14.84
CA ALA A 297 22.98 -16.11 16.23
C ALA A 297 21.52 -16.59 16.32
N LEU A 298 20.64 -16.10 15.45
CA LEU A 298 19.24 -16.52 15.37
C LEU A 298 19.12 -17.99 14.92
N ILE A 299 19.88 -18.42 13.91
CA ILE A 299 19.96 -19.82 13.48
C ILE A 299 20.32 -20.74 14.66
N ARG A 300 21.36 -20.39 15.44
CA ARG A 300 21.76 -21.16 16.62
C ARG A 300 20.64 -21.24 17.65
N ARG A 301 19.97 -20.13 17.96
CA ARG A 301 18.83 -20.10 18.88
C ARG A 301 17.68 -20.97 18.40
N VAL A 302 17.43 -21.02 17.08
CA VAL A 302 16.41 -21.89 16.50
C VAL A 302 16.79 -23.37 16.65
N GLN A 303 18.03 -23.74 16.32
CA GLN A 303 18.54 -25.11 16.45
C GLN A 303 18.52 -25.60 17.92
N GLU A 304 18.93 -24.74 18.86
CA GLU A 304 18.82 -25.01 20.29
C GLU A 304 17.36 -25.24 20.72
N GLY A 305 16.45 -24.36 20.29
CA GLY A 305 15.04 -24.49 20.60
C GLY A 305 14.37 -25.71 19.98
N LEU A 306 14.75 -26.12 18.76
CA LEU A 306 14.29 -27.37 18.14
C LEU A 306 14.65 -28.59 18.98
N THR A 307 15.82 -28.57 19.63
CA THR A 307 16.32 -29.65 20.48
C THR A 307 15.66 -29.64 21.87
N GLN A 308 15.53 -28.46 22.47
CA GLN A 308 15.15 -28.31 23.88
C GLN A 308 13.65 -28.21 24.12
N ARG A 309 12.87 -27.74 23.13
CA ARG A 309 11.44 -27.49 23.29
C ARG A 309 10.59 -28.65 22.77
N ALA A 310 9.48 -28.90 23.44
CA ALA A 310 8.49 -29.87 23.00
C ALA A 310 7.73 -29.32 21.78
N LEU A 311 7.87 -29.99 20.63
CA LEU A 311 7.20 -29.68 19.37
C LEU A 311 6.55 -30.95 18.83
N GLY A 312 5.41 -30.80 18.15
CA GLY A 312 4.88 -31.88 17.32
C GLY A 312 5.86 -32.23 16.19
N ALA A 313 5.88 -33.49 15.76
CA ALA A 313 6.81 -33.96 14.74
C ALA A 313 6.71 -33.17 13.43
N ASP A 314 5.48 -32.83 13.03
CA ASP A 314 5.21 -32.04 11.83
C ASP A 314 5.76 -30.60 11.95
N ALA A 315 5.44 -29.92 13.04
CA ALA A 315 5.94 -28.57 13.34
C ALA A 315 7.47 -28.51 13.43
N ARG A 316 8.09 -29.53 14.04
CA ARG A 316 9.55 -29.64 14.09
C ARG A 316 10.15 -29.80 12.70
N ALA A 317 9.61 -30.72 11.88
CA ALA A 317 10.13 -30.97 10.54
C ALA A 317 10.00 -29.74 9.62
N HIS A 318 8.90 -28.98 9.75
CA HIS A 318 8.74 -27.70 9.05
C HIS A 318 9.85 -26.69 9.45
N LEU A 319 10.06 -26.48 10.75
CA LEU A 319 11.07 -25.55 11.25
C LEU A 319 12.51 -26.00 10.91
N GLU A 320 12.77 -27.30 10.88
CA GLU A 320 14.04 -27.88 10.43
C GLU A 320 14.34 -27.56 8.96
N ILE A 321 13.33 -27.60 8.08
CA ILE A 321 13.49 -27.18 6.69
C ILE A 321 13.81 -25.70 6.63
N GLU A 322 13.01 -24.86 7.28
CA GLU A 322 13.18 -23.41 7.22
C GLU A 322 14.52 -22.93 7.77
N VAL A 323 15.02 -23.54 8.85
CA VAL A 323 16.34 -23.19 9.39
C VAL A 323 17.48 -23.63 8.46
N LEU A 324 17.35 -24.79 7.78
CA LEU A 324 18.33 -25.22 6.77
C LEU A 324 18.34 -24.27 5.58
N LEU A 325 17.17 -23.80 5.14
CA LEU A 325 17.08 -22.82 4.04
C LEU A 325 17.73 -21.49 4.42
N LEU A 326 17.47 -20.99 5.62
CA LEU A 326 18.10 -19.76 6.12
C LEU A 326 19.62 -19.92 6.27
N GLU A 327 20.09 -21.05 6.83
CA GLU A 327 21.52 -21.35 6.96
C GLU A 327 22.21 -21.39 5.59
N GLY A 328 21.61 -22.11 4.64
CA GLY A 328 22.11 -22.16 3.27
C GLY A 328 22.13 -20.78 2.61
N ALA A 329 21.11 -19.95 2.80
CA ALA A 329 21.01 -18.61 2.22
C ALA A 329 22.11 -17.68 2.77
N VAL A 330 22.33 -17.71 4.09
CA VAL A 330 23.41 -16.94 4.74
C VAL A 330 24.80 -17.37 4.23
N LEU A 331 25.04 -18.68 4.05
CA LEU A 331 26.29 -19.18 3.47
C LEU A 331 26.46 -18.75 2.01
N TRP A 332 25.39 -18.86 1.22
CA TRP A 332 25.38 -18.44 -0.18
C TRP A 332 25.70 -16.96 -0.31
N GLN A 333 25.08 -16.10 0.50
CA GLN A 333 25.35 -14.66 0.54
C GLN A 333 26.84 -14.35 0.81
N GLN A 334 27.54 -15.20 1.57
CA GLN A 334 28.95 -15.04 1.89
C GLN A 334 29.90 -15.59 0.80
N GLY A 335 29.37 -15.93 -0.37
CA GLY A 335 30.14 -16.52 -1.47
C GLY A 335 30.47 -18.01 -1.27
N ALA A 336 29.93 -18.65 -0.23
CA ALA A 336 30.17 -20.06 0.07
C ALA A 336 29.14 -20.99 -0.60
N ALA A 337 28.84 -20.78 -1.88
CA ALA A 337 27.83 -21.55 -2.63
C ALA A 337 28.08 -23.07 -2.59
N ALA A 338 29.34 -23.51 -2.67
CA ALA A 338 29.71 -24.92 -2.57
C ALA A 338 29.34 -25.54 -1.20
N ALA A 339 29.42 -24.77 -0.11
CA ALA A 339 29.02 -25.21 1.22
C ALA A 339 27.49 -25.13 1.42
N ALA A 340 26.83 -24.15 0.79
CA ALA A 340 25.37 -24.00 0.83
C ALA A 340 24.64 -25.14 0.11
N ARG A 341 25.18 -25.64 -1.01
CA ARG A 341 24.54 -26.68 -1.85
C ARG A 341 24.07 -27.91 -1.07
N PRO A 342 24.92 -28.63 -0.30
CA PRO A 342 24.48 -29.81 0.43
C PRO A 342 23.42 -29.49 1.51
N ILE A 343 23.42 -28.29 2.08
CA ILE A 343 22.43 -27.85 3.07
C ILE A 343 21.07 -27.62 2.39
N MET A 344 21.05 -26.92 1.25
CA MET A 344 19.83 -26.72 0.45
C MET A 344 19.26 -28.04 -0.08
N ALA A 345 20.12 -28.96 -0.53
CA ALA A 345 19.70 -30.28 -0.99
C ALA A 345 19.06 -31.10 0.15
N ARG A 346 19.59 -31.00 1.37
CA ARG A 346 18.98 -31.61 2.56
C ARG A 346 17.61 -31.01 2.86
N ALA A 347 17.47 -29.68 2.82
CA ALA A 347 16.18 -29.02 3.02
C ALA A 347 15.13 -29.52 2.01
N LEU A 348 15.50 -29.64 0.74
CA LEU A 348 14.62 -30.19 -0.31
C LEU A 348 14.27 -31.66 -0.05
N ALA A 349 15.23 -32.48 0.38
CA ALA A 349 14.97 -33.89 0.74
C ALA A 349 13.97 -34.01 1.89
N HIS A 350 14.07 -33.15 2.92
CA HIS A 350 13.11 -33.08 4.02
C HIS A 350 11.72 -32.64 3.54
N ALA A 351 11.64 -31.62 2.67
CA ALA A 351 10.38 -31.18 2.08
C ALA A 351 9.71 -32.27 1.23
N ASN A 352 10.49 -33.01 0.45
CA ASN A 352 10.00 -34.16 -0.34
C ASN A 352 9.45 -35.26 0.57
N ALA A 353 10.12 -35.55 1.70
CA ALA A 353 9.67 -36.56 2.65
C ALA A 353 8.33 -36.20 3.33
N ARG A 354 8.03 -34.90 3.44
CA ARG A 354 6.75 -34.39 3.98
C ARG A 354 5.63 -34.36 2.95
N ALA A 355 5.95 -34.51 1.66
CA ALA A 355 5.00 -34.35 0.56
C ALA A 355 4.23 -33.01 0.59
N ASP A 356 4.88 -31.94 1.07
CA ASP A 356 4.33 -30.59 1.07
C ASP A 356 4.80 -29.80 -0.16
N ASP A 357 3.89 -29.52 -1.08
CA ASP A 357 4.22 -28.83 -2.34
C ASP A 357 4.82 -27.43 -2.11
N ALA A 358 4.40 -26.72 -1.06
CA ALA A 358 4.81 -25.34 -0.80
C ALA A 358 6.24 -25.27 -0.25
N GLU A 359 6.59 -26.18 0.64
CA GLU A 359 7.95 -26.36 1.15
C GLU A 359 8.88 -26.87 0.05
N GLN A 360 8.42 -27.81 -0.79
CA GLN A 360 9.20 -28.29 -1.93
C GLN A 360 9.49 -27.15 -2.91
N ALA A 361 8.49 -26.38 -3.30
CA ALA A 361 8.66 -25.23 -4.18
C ALA A 361 9.67 -24.23 -3.60
N ARG A 362 9.55 -23.91 -2.31
CA ARG A 362 10.48 -23.01 -1.62
C ARG A 362 11.91 -23.56 -1.62
N ALA A 363 12.11 -24.82 -1.22
CA ALA A 363 13.44 -25.43 -1.19
C ALA A 363 14.07 -25.57 -2.58
N ARG A 364 13.28 -25.86 -3.62
CA ARG A 364 13.72 -25.86 -5.03
C ARG A 364 14.24 -24.49 -5.44
N GLY A 365 13.53 -23.42 -5.11
CA GLY A 365 13.96 -22.05 -5.44
C GLY A 365 15.31 -21.69 -4.85
N PHE A 366 15.51 -22.00 -3.56
CA PHE A 366 16.80 -21.75 -2.88
C PHE A 366 17.92 -22.65 -3.40
N LEU A 367 17.67 -23.94 -3.63
CA LEU A 367 18.66 -24.83 -4.22
C LEU A 367 19.05 -24.37 -5.62
N ALA A 368 18.08 -23.98 -6.44
CA ALA A 368 18.30 -23.49 -7.80
C ALA A 368 19.18 -22.24 -7.83
N GLN A 369 19.02 -21.34 -6.86
CA GLN A 369 19.87 -20.15 -6.72
C GLN A 369 21.33 -20.53 -6.49
N VAL A 370 21.58 -21.51 -5.63
CA VAL A 370 22.93 -22.02 -5.37
C VAL A 370 23.50 -22.77 -6.57
N LEU A 371 22.68 -23.56 -7.28
CA LEU A 371 23.10 -24.27 -8.50
C LEU A 371 23.49 -23.30 -9.62
N ASN A 372 22.78 -22.18 -9.76
CA ASN A 372 23.10 -21.14 -10.73
C ASN A 372 24.50 -20.55 -10.51
N GLU A 373 24.84 -20.18 -9.27
CA GLU A 373 26.19 -19.66 -8.93
C GLU A 373 27.30 -20.69 -9.15
N LEU A 374 26.98 -21.98 -9.06
CA LEU A 374 27.93 -23.06 -9.32
C LEU A 374 28.06 -23.40 -10.82
N GLY A 375 27.33 -22.71 -11.69
CA GLY A 375 27.32 -22.97 -13.13
C GLY A 375 26.53 -24.22 -13.54
N GLU A 376 25.75 -24.81 -12.63
CA GLU A 376 24.89 -25.96 -12.90
C GLU A 376 23.54 -25.50 -13.49
N TYR A 377 23.61 -24.77 -14.61
CA TYR A 377 22.47 -24.04 -15.19
C TYR A 377 21.29 -24.94 -15.58
N ASP A 378 21.51 -26.15 -16.09
CA ASP A 378 20.42 -27.06 -16.47
C ASP A 378 19.61 -27.52 -15.26
N ALA A 379 20.29 -27.83 -14.15
CA ALA A 379 19.66 -28.22 -12.91
C ALA A 379 18.95 -27.02 -12.24
N ALA A 380 19.55 -25.84 -12.30
CA ALA A 380 18.94 -24.60 -11.82
C ALA A 380 17.65 -24.28 -12.60
N GLN A 381 17.72 -24.31 -13.93
CA GLN A 381 16.57 -24.06 -14.81
C GLN A 381 15.42 -25.02 -14.53
N THR A 382 15.70 -26.32 -14.45
CA THR A 382 14.66 -27.34 -14.17
C THR A 382 13.92 -27.05 -12.85
N ASN A 383 14.65 -26.65 -11.81
CA ASN A 383 14.03 -26.32 -10.52
C ASN A 383 13.21 -25.02 -10.59
N TYR A 384 13.66 -24.00 -11.33
CA TYR A 384 12.92 -22.75 -11.49
C TYR A 384 11.68 -22.89 -12.38
N GLU A 385 11.72 -23.72 -13.43
CA GLU A 385 10.54 -24.04 -14.25
C GLU A 385 9.46 -24.72 -13.42
N GLN A 386 9.84 -25.69 -12.57
CA GLN A 386 8.91 -26.34 -11.64
C GLN A 386 8.37 -25.37 -10.58
N LEU A 387 9.21 -24.47 -10.07
CA LEU A 387 8.76 -23.40 -9.17
C LEU A 387 7.76 -22.46 -9.85
N LEU A 388 8.01 -22.10 -11.11
CA LEU A 388 7.13 -21.23 -11.88
C LEU A 388 5.77 -21.88 -12.15
N GLU A 389 5.76 -23.18 -12.50
CA GLU A 389 4.54 -23.96 -12.68
C GLU A 389 3.71 -23.99 -11.38
N TYR A 390 4.36 -24.32 -10.25
CA TYR A 390 3.73 -24.29 -8.93
C TYR A 390 3.14 -22.90 -8.61
N ALA A 391 3.93 -21.84 -8.81
CA ALA A 391 3.54 -20.48 -8.50
C ALA A 391 2.31 -20.04 -9.32
N ARG A 392 2.29 -20.33 -10.62
CA ARG A 392 1.14 -20.03 -11.50
C ARG A 392 -0.10 -20.82 -11.11
N ALA A 393 0.04 -22.10 -10.81
CA ALA A 393 -1.08 -22.96 -10.39
C ALA A 393 -1.75 -22.48 -9.10
N ARG A 394 -0.99 -21.83 -8.20
CA ARG A 394 -1.49 -21.30 -6.92
C ARG A 394 -1.68 -19.79 -6.89
N GLN A 395 -1.47 -19.11 -8.03
CA GLN A 395 -1.50 -17.65 -8.13
C GLN A 395 -0.55 -16.96 -7.14
N ASP A 396 0.56 -17.62 -6.79
CA ASP A 396 1.58 -17.09 -5.89
C ASP A 396 2.49 -16.12 -6.64
N LYS A 397 2.13 -14.84 -6.55
CA LYS A 397 2.85 -13.77 -7.23
C LYS A 397 4.29 -13.58 -6.75
N ARG A 398 4.60 -13.87 -5.48
CA ARG A 398 5.97 -13.72 -4.96
C ARG A 398 6.91 -14.78 -5.55
N ARG A 399 6.46 -16.05 -5.56
CA ARG A 399 7.25 -17.13 -6.19
C ARG A 399 7.30 -17.01 -7.70
N GLU A 400 6.23 -16.51 -8.33
CA GLU A 400 6.16 -16.32 -9.79
C GLU A 400 7.21 -15.32 -10.29
N TRP A 401 7.26 -14.12 -9.69
CA TRP A 401 8.26 -13.11 -10.11
C TRP A 401 9.68 -13.56 -9.80
N SER A 402 9.90 -14.23 -8.66
CA SER A 402 11.23 -14.74 -8.29
C SER A 402 11.74 -15.76 -9.31
N ALA A 403 10.90 -16.72 -9.71
CA ALA A 403 11.26 -17.72 -10.71
C ALA A 403 11.50 -17.10 -12.09
N LEU A 404 10.64 -16.16 -12.52
CA LEU A 404 10.82 -15.43 -13.78
C LEU A 404 12.13 -14.65 -13.80
N THR A 405 12.48 -13.98 -12.71
CA THR A 405 13.73 -13.22 -12.61
C THR A 405 14.93 -14.13 -12.78
N THR A 406 14.95 -15.30 -12.14
CA THR A 406 16.11 -16.18 -12.27
C THR A 406 16.15 -16.90 -13.62
N LEU A 407 15.01 -17.29 -14.19
CA LEU A 407 14.96 -17.79 -15.57
C LEU A 407 15.45 -16.75 -16.57
N GLY A 408 15.12 -15.47 -16.34
CA GLY A 408 15.65 -14.35 -17.10
C GLY A 408 17.17 -14.27 -17.03
N LEU A 409 17.74 -14.40 -15.83
CA LEU A 409 19.20 -14.44 -15.62
C LEU A 409 19.87 -15.61 -16.34
N ILE A 410 19.32 -16.82 -16.22
CA ILE A 410 19.87 -18.00 -16.92
C ILE A 410 19.83 -17.81 -18.43
N ALA A 411 18.77 -17.22 -18.98
CA ALA A 411 18.66 -16.94 -20.40
C ALA A 411 19.69 -15.91 -20.89
N THR A 412 19.89 -14.81 -20.15
CA THR A 412 20.91 -13.80 -20.49
C THR A 412 22.33 -14.34 -20.41
N GLU A 413 22.65 -15.12 -19.38
CA GLU A 413 23.97 -15.77 -19.22
C GLU A 413 24.27 -16.76 -20.36
N ARG A 414 23.23 -17.32 -21.00
CA ARG A 414 23.35 -18.18 -22.19
C ARG A 414 23.36 -17.40 -23.51
N GLY A 415 23.26 -16.07 -23.45
CA GLY A 415 23.22 -15.17 -24.61
C GLY A 415 21.84 -15.04 -25.26
N ASP A 416 20.79 -15.66 -24.73
CA ASP A 416 19.40 -15.46 -25.19
C ASP A 416 18.78 -14.27 -24.47
N PHE A 417 19.22 -13.07 -24.87
CA PHE A 417 18.79 -11.85 -24.22
C PHE A 417 17.32 -11.51 -24.49
N ASP A 418 16.74 -11.92 -25.62
CA ASP A 418 15.34 -11.64 -25.94
C ASP A 418 14.43 -12.40 -24.96
N LEU A 419 14.71 -13.68 -24.73
CA LEU A 419 14.00 -14.47 -23.74
C LEU A 419 14.24 -13.94 -22.32
N GLY A 420 15.49 -13.58 -22.02
CA GLY A 420 15.87 -13.00 -20.73
C GLY A 420 15.09 -11.73 -20.38
N LEU A 421 15.07 -10.77 -21.30
CA LEU A 421 14.33 -9.51 -21.15
C LEU A 421 12.82 -9.73 -21.09
N ALA A 422 12.27 -10.71 -21.83
CA ALA A 422 10.84 -11.05 -21.74
C ALA A 422 10.47 -11.58 -20.34
N HIS A 423 11.31 -12.46 -19.77
CA HIS A 423 11.13 -12.94 -18.40
C HIS A 423 11.25 -11.82 -17.36
N TYR A 424 12.24 -10.94 -17.50
CA TYR A 424 12.37 -9.80 -16.60
C TYR A 424 11.20 -8.81 -16.71
N ALA A 425 10.69 -8.55 -17.92
CA ALA A 425 9.53 -7.68 -18.11
C ALA A 425 8.28 -8.25 -17.40
N ALA A 426 8.00 -9.55 -17.58
CA ALA A 426 6.91 -10.22 -16.88
C ALA A 426 7.10 -10.20 -15.35
N SER A 427 8.33 -10.36 -14.87
CA SER A 427 8.66 -10.23 -13.44
C SER A 427 8.43 -8.81 -12.92
N LEU A 428 8.86 -7.79 -13.68
CA LEU A 428 8.75 -6.37 -13.32
C LEU A 428 7.28 -5.93 -13.18
N ASP A 429 6.41 -6.41 -14.06
CA ASP A 429 4.97 -6.15 -13.99
C ASP A 429 4.37 -6.73 -12.70
N ILE A 430 4.79 -7.93 -12.30
CA ILE A 430 4.31 -8.57 -11.08
C ILE A 430 4.78 -7.82 -9.83
N VAL A 431 6.09 -7.55 -9.69
CA VAL A 431 6.64 -6.87 -8.50
C VAL A 431 6.03 -5.48 -8.31
N ARG A 432 5.76 -4.75 -9.39
CA ARG A 432 5.04 -3.46 -9.35
C ARG A 432 3.58 -3.62 -8.95
N ALA A 433 2.89 -4.63 -9.50
CA ALA A 433 1.50 -4.89 -9.17
C ALA A 433 1.28 -5.25 -7.69
N ILE A 434 2.22 -5.98 -7.08
CA ILE A 434 2.14 -6.35 -5.66
C ILE A 434 2.82 -5.35 -4.71
N GLY A 435 3.50 -4.34 -5.26
CA GLY A 435 4.24 -3.34 -4.50
C GLY A 435 5.48 -3.89 -3.77
N ASP A 436 6.11 -4.95 -4.29
CA ASP A 436 7.35 -5.53 -3.76
C ASP A 436 8.54 -4.66 -4.17
N ARG A 437 8.94 -3.77 -3.25
CA ARG A 437 9.98 -2.76 -3.52
C ARG A 437 11.36 -3.40 -3.67
N GLN A 438 11.65 -4.47 -2.92
CA GLN A 438 12.92 -5.17 -3.04
C GLN A 438 13.00 -5.91 -4.38
N GLY A 439 11.93 -6.61 -4.75
CA GLY A 439 11.83 -7.28 -6.05
C GLY A 439 11.94 -6.30 -7.22
N GLU A 440 11.29 -5.14 -7.14
CA GLU A 440 11.38 -4.09 -8.18
C GLU A 440 12.84 -3.62 -8.38
N GLY A 441 13.56 -3.32 -7.30
CA GLY A 441 14.97 -2.93 -7.38
C GLY A 441 15.86 -4.03 -7.96
N LEU A 442 15.62 -5.28 -7.56
CA LEU A 442 16.36 -6.45 -8.06
C LEU A 442 16.16 -6.64 -9.57
N VAL A 443 14.91 -6.65 -10.04
CA VAL A 443 14.57 -6.87 -11.45
C VAL A 443 15.10 -5.74 -12.32
N LEU A 444 14.93 -4.48 -11.91
CA LEU A 444 15.46 -3.34 -12.66
C LEU A 444 16.99 -3.40 -12.80
N SER A 445 17.70 -3.79 -11.73
CA SER A 445 19.16 -3.98 -11.78
C SER A 445 19.57 -5.09 -12.75
N ASN A 446 18.79 -6.17 -12.85
CA ASN A 446 19.08 -7.27 -13.78
C ASN A 446 18.80 -6.86 -15.23
N ILE A 447 17.70 -6.13 -15.48
CA ILE A 447 17.43 -5.57 -16.82
C ILE A 447 18.54 -4.59 -17.20
N ALA A 448 18.99 -3.74 -16.27
CA ALA A 448 20.09 -2.81 -16.52
C ALA A 448 21.38 -3.55 -16.94
N GLN A 449 21.72 -4.64 -16.27
CA GLN A 449 22.85 -5.48 -16.63
C GLN A 449 22.69 -6.12 -18.01
N ALA A 450 21.52 -6.69 -18.32
CA ALA A 450 21.27 -7.27 -19.65
C ALA A 450 21.39 -6.22 -20.78
N GLN A 451 20.91 -5.00 -20.53
CA GLN A 451 21.02 -3.89 -21.49
C GLN A 451 22.48 -3.42 -21.66
N LEU A 452 23.26 -3.42 -20.57
CA LEU A 452 24.69 -3.13 -20.59
C LEU A 452 25.44 -4.12 -21.50
N GLU A 453 25.17 -5.42 -21.33
CA GLU A 453 25.78 -6.50 -22.14
C GLU A 453 25.39 -6.42 -23.62
N GLN A 454 24.19 -5.91 -23.93
CA GLN A 454 23.74 -5.63 -25.30
C GLN A 454 24.33 -4.35 -25.91
N GLY A 455 25.07 -3.55 -25.16
CA GLY A 455 25.60 -2.26 -25.62
C GLY A 455 24.62 -1.08 -25.53
N ALA A 456 23.44 -1.28 -24.93
CA ALA A 456 22.43 -0.25 -24.72
C ALA A 456 22.70 0.57 -23.43
N TYR A 457 23.86 1.23 -23.40
CA TYR A 457 24.41 1.84 -22.18
C TYR A 457 23.54 2.94 -21.55
N ASP A 458 22.92 3.80 -22.36
CA ASP A 458 22.03 4.85 -21.85
C ASP A 458 20.80 4.25 -21.14
N ARG A 459 20.26 3.16 -21.67
CA ARG A 459 19.12 2.46 -21.08
C ARG A 459 19.52 1.72 -19.81
N ALA A 460 20.69 1.09 -19.80
CA ALA A 460 21.27 0.48 -18.61
C ALA A 460 21.45 1.50 -17.48
N LEU A 461 21.95 2.70 -17.81
CA LEU A 461 22.13 3.78 -16.85
C LEU A 461 20.81 4.26 -16.23
N GLU A 462 19.80 4.51 -17.06
CA GLU A 462 18.47 4.93 -16.59
C GLU A 462 17.86 3.92 -15.61
N LEU A 463 17.90 2.64 -15.97
CA LEU A 463 17.36 1.54 -15.16
C LEU A 463 18.17 1.33 -13.87
N GLY A 464 19.50 1.41 -13.94
CA GLY A 464 20.38 1.30 -12.78
C GLY A 464 20.14 2.43 -11.77
N LEU A 465 19.93 3.66 -12.23
CA LEU A 465 19.60 4.79 -11.36
C LEU A 465 18.21 4.64 -10.71
N GLN A 466 17.22 4.10 -11.42
CA GLN A 466 15.92 3.75 -10.84
C GLN A 466 16.08 2.68 -9.75
N ALA A 467 16.78 1.57 -10.06
CA ALA A 467 17.05 0.50 -9.09
C ALA A 467 17.74 1.03 -7.83
N ARG A 468 18.75 1.91 -8.00
CA ARG A 468 19.49 2.55 -6.91
C ARG A 468 18.60 3.40 -6.02
N ALA A 469 17.69 4.20 -6.59
CA ALA A 469 16.77 5.02 -5.82
C ALA A 469 15.86 4.16 -4.94
N ILE A 470 15.38 3.04 -5.47
CA ILE A 470 14.57 2.07 -4.73
C ILE A 470 15.38 1.40 -3.62
N ALA A 471 16.55 0.85 -3.94
CA ALA A 471 17.41 0.14 -2.98
C ALA A 471 17.80 1.04 -1.79
N ASN A 472 18.13 2.30 -2.04
CA ASN A 472 18.38 3.28 -0.97
C ASN A 472 17.15 3.57 -0.12
N ALA A 473 15.96 3.70 -0.73
CA ALA A 473 14.73 4.00 -0.01
C ALA A 473 14.30 2.87 0.96
N ILE A 474 14.67 1.62 0.67
CA ILE A 474 14.36 0.45 1.51
C ILE A 474 15.54 -0.05 2.35
N ASN A 475 16.66 0.68 2.35
CA ASN A 475 17.91 0.31 3.02
C ASN A 475 18.45 -1.07 2.61
N ASP A 476 18.34 -1.43 1.32
CA ASP A 476 18.94 -2.64 0.75
C ASP A 476 20.45 -2.43 0.51
N ARG A 477 21.24 -2.61 1.57
CA ARG A 477 22.69 -2.34 1.57
C ARG A 477 23.43 -3.16 0.51
N ARG A 478 23.07 -4.44 0.35
CA ARG A 478 23.70 -5.36 -0.60
C ARG A 478 23.29 -5.04 -2.04
N GLY A 479 21.99 -4.79 -2.25
CA GLY A 479 21.45 -4.36 -3.53
C GLY A 479 22.14 -3.07 -4.01
N VAL A 480 22.35 -2.09 -3.12
CA VAL A 480 23.10 -0.88 -3.45
C VAL A 480 24.52 -1.22 -3.91
N CYS A 481 25.31 -2.03 -3.20
CA CYS A 481 26.67 -2.40 -3.65
C CYS A 481 26.69 -2.94 -5.09
N ARG A 482 25.81 -3.90 -5.39
CA ARG A 482 25.71 -4.49 -6.73
C ARG A 482 25.31 -3.45 -7.78
N ILE A 483 24.33 -2.61 -7.49
CA ILE A 483 23.85 -1.57 -8.41
C ILE A 483 24.95 -0.53 -8.66
N GLU A 484 25.69 -0.13 -7.62
CA GLU A 484 26.80 0.82 -7.73
C GLU A 484 27.96 0.26 -8.59
N LEU A 485 28.26 -1.04 -8.49
CA LEU A 485 29.22 -1.70 -9.40
C LEU A 485 28.74 -1.68 -10.85
N ASN A 486 27.48 -2.04 -11.08
CA ASN A 486 26.90 -2.04 -12.43
C ASN A 486 26.85 -0.63 -13.03
N LEU A 487 26.55 0.39 -12.21
CA LEU A 487 26.61 1.80 -12.63
C LEU A 487 28.04 2.23 -12.93
N GLY A 488 29.01 1.85 -12.10
CA GLY A 488 30.43 2.11 -12.33
C GLY A 488 30.90 1.58 -13.69
N GLU A 489 30.54 0.33 -13.99
CA GLU A 489 30.83 -0.29 -15.28
C GLU A 489 30.09 0.40 -16.45
N THR A 490 28.82 0.76 -16.26
CA THR A 490 28.03 1.49 -17.26
C THR A 490 28.66 2.83 -17.61
N TYR A 491 29.07 3.61 -16.61
CA TYR A 491 29.76 4.88 -16.83
C TYR A 491 31.13 4.70 -17.49
N ARG A 492 31.86 3.62 -17.16
CA ARG A 492 33.14 3.30 -17.82
C ARG A 492 32.92 3.08 -19.31
N LEU A 493 31.93 2.27 -19.69
CA LEU A 493 31.60 1.99 -21.09
C LEU A 493 31.05 3.22 -21.84
N LEU A 494 30.44 4.17 -21.14
CA LEU A 494 30.08 5.49 -21.68
C LEU A 494 31.26 6.48 -21.77
N GLY A 495 32.47 6.10 -21.34
CA GLY A 495 33.65 6.96 -21.31
C GLY A 495 33.64 8.02 -20.20
N GLN A 496 32.70 7.94 -19.26
CA GLN A 496 32.56 8.88 -18.14
C GLN A 496 33.34 8.39 -16.92
N TYR A 497 34.66 8.35 -17.04
CA TYR A 497 35.55 7.70 -16.06
C TYR A 497 35.48 8.28 -14.64
N ASP A 498 35.21 9.58 -14.48
CA ASP A 498 35.10 10.19 -13.14
C ASP A 498 33.82 9.75 -12.41
N ASN A 499 32.71 9.59 -13.14
CA ASN A 499 31.49 8.99 -12.60
C ASN A 499 31.70 7.51 -12.28
N ALA A 500 32.35 6.78 -13.20
CA ALA A 500 32.67 5.36 -13.01
C ALA A 500 33.48 5.13 -11.73
N GLU A 501 34.50 5.96 -11.48
CA GLU A 501 35.34 5.90 -10.28
C GLU A 501 34.54 6.23 -9.02
N THR A 502 33.65 7.23 -9.08
CA THR A 502 32.79 7.61 -7.95
C THR A 502 31.87 6.46 -7.52
N HIS A 503 31.18 5.86 -8.48
CA HIS A 503 30.27 4.74 -8.25
C HIS A 503 31.02 3.48 -7.75
N THR A 504 32.15 3.16 -8.38
CA THR A 504 32.99 2.02 -7.97
C THR A 504 33.57 2.21 -6.56
N ALA A 505 34.01 3.43 -6.21
CA ALA A 505 34.50 3.74 -4.88
C ALA A 505 33.41 3.68 -3.81
N ASP A 506 32.16 4.06 -4.14
CA ASP A 506 31.03 3.89 -3.22
C ASP A 506 30.73 2.40 -2.99
N ALA A 507 30.71 1.59 -4.06
CA ALA A 507 30.58 0.15 -3.95
C ALA A 507 31.68 -0.47 -3.08
N GLN A 508 32.95 -0.11 -3.30
CA GLN A 508 34.08 -0.61 -2.50
C GLN A 508 33.93 -0.28 -1.02
N ARG A 509 33.61 0.97 -0.71
CA ARG A 509 33.43 1.42 0.68
C ARG A 509 32.35 0.60 1.38
N ARG A 510 31.19 0.44 0.74
CA ARG A 510 30.07 -0.35 1.30
C ARG A 510 30.40 -1.83 1.38
N ALA A 511 31.07 -2.39 0.38
CA ALA A 511 31.53 -3.79 0.41
C ALA A 511 32.53 -4.04 1.54
N ASN A 512 33.37 -3.07 1.89
CA ASN A 512 34.24 -3.14 3.06
C ASN A 512 33.43 -3.10 4.37
N GLU A 513 32.43 -2.23 4.47
CA GLU A 513 31.53 -2.16 5.65
C GLU A 513 30.70 -3.43 5.85
N LEU A 514 30.39 -4.13 4.76
CA LEU A 514 29.64 -5.40 4.79
C LEU A 514 30.54 -6.63 4.93
N GLU A 515 31.87 -6.46 4.85
CA GLU A 515 32.84 -7.55 4.73
C GLU A 515 32.50 -8.53 3.58
N ASP A 516 31.90 -8.01 2.50
CA ASP A 516 31.45 -8.80 1.36
C ASP A 516 32.55 -8.88 0.30
N TRP A 517 33.33 -9.96 0.36
CA TRP A 517 34.45 -10.22 -0.54
C TRP A 517 34.07 -10.18 -2.03
N LEU A 518 32.87 -10.63 -2.40
CA LEU A 518 32.46 -10.69 -3.81
C LEU A 518 32.41 -9.28 -4.41
N TYR A 519 31.79 -8.34 -3.69
CA TYR A 519 31.70 -6.96 -4.15
C TYR A 519 33.02 -6.19 -3.98
N GLN A 520 33.88 -6.57 -3.02
CA GLN A 520 35.24 -6.04 -2.93
C GLN A 520 36.05 -6.39 -4.18
N VAL A 521 36.02 -7.65 -4.61
CA VAL A 521 36.70 -8.08 -5.86
C VAL A 521 36.09 -7.37 -7.07
N GLY A 522 34.76 -7.29 -7.16
CA GLY A 522 34.09 -6.58 -8.24
C GLY A 522 34.52 -5.12 -8.36
N ALA A 523 34.62 -4.41 -7.23
CA ALA A 523 35.10 -3.03 -7.21
C ALA A 523 36.57 -2.91 -7.63
N MET A 524 37.44 -3.82 -7.19
CA MET A 524 38.83 -3.87 -7.63
C MET A 524 38.97 -4.08 -9.15
N VAL A 525 38.15 -4.98 -9.71
CA VAL A 525 38.10 -5.24 -11.16
C VAL A 525 37.66 -3.99 -11.92
N ASN A 526 36.58 -3.34 -11.47
CA ASN A 526 36.10 -2.10 -12.08
C ASN A 526 37.16 -0.99 -12.03
N HIS A 527 37.80 -0.77 -10.87
CA HIS A 527 38.88 0.21 -10.74
C HIS A 527 40.03 -0.08 -11.73
N ALA A 528 40.47 -1.34 -11.82
CA ALA A 528 41.52 -1.71 -12.77
C ALA A 528 41.10 -1.44 -14.22
N ALA A 529 39.87 -1.79 -14.60
CA ALA A 529 39.33 -1.54 -15.94
C ALA A 529 39.26 -0.03 -16.26
N ILE A 530 38.76 0.79 -15.33
CA ILE A 530 38.69 2.25 -15.48
C ILE A 530 40.09 2.84 -15.73
N GLN A 531 41.10 2.42 -14.98
CA GLN A 531 42.46 2.94 -15.12
C GLN A 531 43.10 2.55 -16.46
N LEU A 532 42.89 1.30 -16.91
CA LEU A 532 43.39 0.83 -18.20
C LEU A 532 42.81 1.63 -19.37
N ASP A 533 41.50 1.82 -19.38
CA ASP A 533 40.82 2.59 -20.42
C ASP A 533 41.23 4.05 -20.42
N ARG A 534 41.34 4.66 -19.23
CA ARG A 534 41.74 6.07 -19.09
C ARG A 534 43.16 6.29 -19.62
N GLN A 535 44.08 5.37 -19.36
CA GLN A 535 45.43 5.41 -19.91
C GLN A 535 45.44 5.20 -21.44
N ALA A 536 44.66 4.25 -21.95
CA ALA A 536 44.55 4.00 -23.38
C ALA A 536 44.00 5.23 -24.12
N PHE A 537 42.96 5.85 -23.58
CA PHE A 537 42.36 7.07 -24.12
C PHE A 537 43.35 8.24 -24.11
N ALA A 538 44.08 8.45 -23.01
CA ALA A 538 45.10 9.49 -22.92
C ALA A 538 46.24 9.29 -23.95
N ARG A 539 46.69 8.05 -24.16
CA ARG A 539 47.71 7.71 -25.19
C ARG A 539 47.17 7.96 -26.60
N ALA A 540 45.92 7.62 -26.87
CA ALA A 540 45.30 7.85 -28.16
C ALA A 540 45.19 9.36 -28.46
N GLN A 541 44.79 10.17 -27.49
CA GLN A 541 44.77 11.64 -27.62
C GLN A 541 46.17 12.21 -27.86
N ALA A 542 47.17 11.74 -27.13
CA ALA A 542 48.55 12.20 -27.29
C ALA A 542 49.17 11.79 -28.65
N SER A 543 48.67 10.72 -29.29
CA SER A 543 49.13 10.26 -30.61
C SER A 543 48.37 10.91 -31.77
N ALA A 544 47.26 11.61 -31.49
CA ALA A 544 46.42 12.29 -32.47
C ALA A 544 46.77 13.78 -32.66
N VAL A 545 47.67 14.31 -31.82
CA VAL A 545 48.30 15.64 -31.91
C VAL A 545 49.66 15.50 -32.56
#